data_AF-A0A9N9UBE2-F1
#
_entry.id   AF-A0A9N9UBE2-F1
#
_cell.length_a   1.000
_cell.length_b   1.000
_cell.length_c   1.000
_cell.angle_alpha   90.00
_cell.angle_beta   90.00
_cell.angle_gamma   90.00
#
_symmetry.space_group_name_H-M   'P 1'
#
loop_
_entity.id
_entity.type
_entity.pdbx_description
1 polymer ?
#
loop_
_entity_poly.entity_id
_entity_poly.type
_entity_poly.pdbx_seq_one_letter_code
_entity_poly.pdbx_strand_id
1 'polypeptide(L)'
;MKAERQTEARHYTLYLDTNDGNLLTGGIDGTIKTWTQDGELIHSFIAHEVPVRGLGRVGQVLVTIGTKDGRIKLWNWQSRKWLVDLQEPVGFIRNARTGHGKLAILSKGESGETHNVQVWDLNLIEQFASRVA
;
A
#
# COMPACT_ATOMS: atom_id res chain seq x y z
N MET A 1 -13.33 -21.49 26.65
CA MET A 1 -13.68 -20.46 25.64
C MET A 1 -12.62 -20.51 24.56
N LYS A 2 -12.93 -21.10 23.40
CA LYS A 2 -12.01 -21.12 22.26
C LYS A 2 -12.25 -19.82 21.49
N ALA A 3 -11.22 -18.98 21.39
CA ALA A 3 -11.22 -17.86 20.47
C ALA A 3 -11.39 -18.44 19.05
N GLU A 4 -12.51 -18.10 18.40
CA GLU A 4 -12.71 -18.41 16.99
C GLU A 4 -11.66 -17.67 16.19
N ARG A 5 -10.67 -18.45 15.69
CA ARG A 5 -9.71 -17.97 14.72
C ARG A 5 -10.50 -17.70 13.45
N GLN A 6 -10.85 -16.44 13.19
CA GLN A 6 -11.49 -16.04 11.93
C GLN A 6 -10.59 -16.53 10.80
N THR A 7 -11.02 -17.59 10.14
CA THR A 7 -10.28 -18.23 9.08
C THR A 7 -10.61 -17.46 7.80
N GLU A 8 -10.06 -16.26 7.66
CA GLU A 8 -10.20 -15.49 6.42
C GLU A 8 -9.30 -16.08 5.33
N ALA A 9 -9.87 -16.16 4.13
CA ALA A 9 -9.27 -16.75 2.95
C ALA A 9 -7.87 -16.19 2.66
N ARG A 10 -6.88 -17.10 2.58
CA ARG A 10 -5.51 -16.94 2.05
C ARG A 10 -5.02 -15.49 1.85
N HIS A 11 -4.61 -14.84 2.94
CA HIS A 11 -3.90 -13.56 2.90
C HIS A 11 -2.39 -13.83 2.66
N TYR A 12 -1.85 -13.55 1.46
CA TYR A 12 -0.39 -13.56 1.21
C TYR A 12 0.17 -12.16 1.44
N THR A 13 0.25 -11.79 2.72
CA THR A 13 0.46 -10.43 3.17
C THR A 13 1.82 -9.85 2.83
N LEU A 14 1.83 -8.59 2.38
CA LEU A 14 2.98 -7.70 2.58
C LEU A 14 2.76 -6.91 3.87
N TYR A 15 3.72 -6.99 4.79
CA TYR A 15 3.66 -6.39 6.12
C TYR A 15 4.52 -5.13 6.18
N LEU A 16 3.97 -4.09 6.80
CA LEU A 16 4.68 -2.87 7.20
C LEU A 16 4.29 -2.55 8.64
N ASP A 17 5.27 -2.35 9.51
CA ASP A 17 5.04 -1.79 10.84
C ASP A 17 4.89 -0.26 10.72
N THR A 18 3.91 0.29 11.41
CA THR A 18 3.71 1.75 11.44
C THR A 18 4.26 2.30 12.75
N ASN A 19 4.84 3.51 12.71
CA ASN A 19 5.42 4.18 13.87
C ASN A 19 4.40 4.47 15.01
N ASP A 20 3.13 4.19 14.78
CA ASP A 20 2.02 4.33 15.73
C ASP A 20 1.82 3.07 16.58
N GLY A 21 2.64 2.03 16.39
CA GLY A 21 2.51 0.75 17.07
C GLY A 21 1.46 -0.19 16.47
N ASN A 22 0.94 0.11 15.27
CA ASN A 22 -0.01 -0.77 14.58
C ASN A 22 0.62 -1.43 13.36
N LEU A 23 0.16 -2.64 13.06
CA LEU A 23 0.60 -3.43 11.92
C LEU A 23 -0.27 -3.11 10.71
N LEU A 24 0.34 -2.94 9.54
CA LEU A 24 -0.38 -2.71 8.30
C LEU A 24 -0.07 -3.80 7.28
N THR A 25 -1.11 -4.32 6.64
CA THR A 25 -1.01 -5.46 5.73
C THR A 25 -1.75 -5.21 4.42
N GLY A 26 -1.13 -5.53 3.30
CA GLY A 26 -1.78 -5.55 1.99
C GLY A 26 -2.03 -6.97 1.49
N GLY A 27 -3.25 -7.22 0.99
CA GLY A 27 -3.73 -8.54 0.58
C GLY A 27 -3.77 -8.79 -0.92
N ILE A 28 -3.94 -10.07 -1.28
CA ILE A 28 -4.16 -10.51 -2.67
C ILE A 28 -5.53 -10.12 -3.21
N ASP A 29 -6.47 -9.88 -2.31
CA ASP A 29 -7.82 -9.40 -2.57
C ASP A 29 -7.87 -7.87 -2.76
N GLY A 30 -6.71 -7.21 -2.72
CA GLY A 30 -6.60 -5.77 -2.89
C GLY A 30 -6.96 -4.97 -1.63
N THR A 31 -7.19 -5.65 -0.50
CA THR A 31 -7.51 -5.01 0.77
C THR A 31 -6.27 -4.56 1.52
N ILE A 32 -6.43 -3.47 2.28
CA ILE A 32 -5.50 -3.05 3.32
C ILE A 32 -6.17 -3.30 4.67
N LYS A 33 -5.44 -3.95 5.58
CA LYS A 33 -5.89 -4.21 6.95
C LYS A 33 -4.90 -3.63 7.95
N THR A 34 -5.43 -3.03 9.01
CA THR A 34 -4.67 -2.51 10.16
C THR A 34 -4.94 -3.37 11.37
N TRP A 35 -3.89 -3.74 12.10
CA TRP A 35 -3.98 -4.63 13.25
C TRP A 35 -3.25 -4.04 14.46
N THR A 36 -3.68 -4.44 15.65
CA THR A 36 -2.88 -4.25 16.86
C THR A 36 -1.64 -5.16 16.81
N GLN A 37 -0.64 -4.88 17.65
CA GLN A 37 0.54 -5.77 17.77
C GLN A 37 0.17 -7.17 18.27
N ASP A 38 -0.93 -7.28 19.01
CA ASP A 38 -1.48 -8.53 19.51
C ASP A 38 -2.27 -9.32 18.44
N GLY A 39 -2.41 -8.76 17.24
CA GLY A 39 -3.04 -9.41 16.09
C GLY A 39 -4.55 -9.18 15.98
N GLU A 40 -5.11 -8.20 16.70
CA GLU A 40 -6.53 -7.86 16.57
C GLU A 40 -6.76 -6.94 15.37
N LEU A 41 -7.76 -7.25 14.55
CA LEU A 41 -8.12 -6.44 13.40
C LEU A 41 -8.79 -5.14 13.85
N ILE A 42 -8.20 -4.00 13.49
CA ILE A 42 -8.73 -2.66 13.80
C ILE A 42 -9.62 -2.18 12.65
N HIS A 43 -9.08 -2.20 11.43
CA HIS A 43 -9.74 -1.66 10.24
C HIS A 43 -9.39 -2.46 8.98
N SER A 44 -10.30 -2.45 8.01
CA SER A 44 -10.11 -3.06 6.69
C SER A 44 -10.81 -2.22 5.61
N PHE A 45 -10.15 -2.00 4.47
CA PHE A 45 -10.78 -1.36 3.32
C PHE A 45 -10.16 -1.85 2.00
N ILE A 46 -10.92 -1.76 0.91
CA ILE A 46 -10.45 -2.13 -0.44
C ILE A 46 -9.67 -0.94 -1.03
N ALA A 47 -8.38 -1.13 -1.29
CA ALA A 47 -7.56 -0.10 -1.93
C ALA A 47 -7.47 -0.30 -3.45
N HIS A 48 -7.37 -1.56 -3.87
CA HIS A 48 -7.23 -1.96 -5.27
C HIS A 48 -8.17 -3.13 -5.58
N GLU A 49 -8.52 -3.29 -6.87
CA GLU A 49 -9.25 -4.48 -7.37
C GLU A 49 -8.30 -5.64 -7.74
N VAL A 50 -7.01 -5.45 -7.44
CA VAL A 50 -5.91 -6.35 -7.75
C VAL A 50 -5.03 -6.51 -6.50
N PRO A 51 -4.17 -7.53 -6.42
CA PRO A 51 -3.26 -7.70 -5.29
C PRO A 51 -2.47 -6.43 -4.99
N VAL A 52 -2.36 -6.08 -3.71
CA VAL A 52 -1.48 -5.01 -3.24
C VAL A 52 -0.05 -5.53 -3.20
N ARG A 53 0.87 -4.78 -3.82
CA ARG A 53 2.30 -5.12 -3.94
C ARG A 53 3.24 -4.21 -3.16
N GLY A 54 2.72 -3.07 -2.72
CA GLY A 54 3.50 -2.06 -2.02
C GLY A 54 2.61 -1.27 -1.09
N LEU A 55 3.18 -0.93 0.06
CA LEU A 55 2.52 -0.23 1.13
C LEU A 55 3.54 0.69 1.79
N GLY A 56 3.12 1.90 2.12
CA GLY A 56 3.95 2.90 2.76
C GLY A 56 3.11 3.91 3.50
N ARG A 57 3.57 4.38 4.64
CA ARG A 57 2.91 5.46 5.36
C ARG A 57 3.90 6.56 5.69
N VAL A 58 3.49 7.79 5.46
CA VAL A 58 4.23 9.01 5.77
C VAL A 58 3.22 10.03 6.33
N GLY A 59 3.36 10.34 7.62
CA GLY A 59 2.39 11.16 8.36
C GLY A 59 0.95 10.69 8.21
N GLN A 60 0.10 11.54 7.61
CA GLN A 60 -1.33 11.28 7.35
C GLN A 60 -1.61 10.70 5.96
N VAL A 61 -0.57 10.34 5.21
CA VAL A 61 -0.69 9.81 3.86
C VAL A 61 -0.29 8.34 3.84
N LEU A 62 -1.19 7.52 3.33
CA LEU A 62 -0.93 6.13 3.00
C LEU A 62 -0.74 5.98 1.50
N VAL A 63 0.33 5.31 1.10
CA VAL A 63 0.65 4.94 -0.28
C VAL A 63 0.36 3.45 -0.45
N THR A 64 -0.48 3.11 -1.43
CA THR A 64 -0.77 1.73 -1.82
C THR A 64 -0.43 1.51 -3.29
N ILE A 65 0.04 0.31 -3.63
CA ILE A 65 0.49 -0.02 -4.99
C ILE A 65 -0.18 -1.30 -5.43
N GLY A 66 -0.95 -1.24 -6.51
CA GLY A 66 -1.61 -2.40 -7.09
C GLY A 66 -0.72 -3.10 -8.12
N THR A 67 -0.85 -4.42 -8.23
CA THR A 67 0.01 -5.24 -9.10
C THR A 67 -0.25 -5.00 -10.59
N LYS A 68 -1.44 -5.37 -11.08
CA LYS A 68 -1.77 -5.38 -12.52
C LYS A 68 -2.32 -4.04 -13.01
N ASP A 69 -2.95 -3.27 -12.13
CA ASP A 69 -3.46 -1.94 -12.48
C ASP A 69 -2.33 -0.92 -12.60
N GLY A 70 -1.14 -1.22 -12.07
CA GLY A 70 0.04 -0.35 -12.11
C GLY A 70 -0.14 0.96 -11.36
N ARG A 71 -1.22 1.10 -10.57
CA ARG A 71 -1.59 2.34 -9.91
C ARG A 71 -0.90 2.48 -8.57
N ILE A 72 -0.45 3.70 -8.30
CA ILE A 72 0.09 4.13 -7.01
C ILE A 72 -0.93 5.10 -6.43
N LYS A 73 -1.69 4.67 -5.43
CA LYS A 73 -2.77 5.47 -4.85
C LYS A 73 -2.35 6.09 -3.53
N LEU A 74 -2.76 7.34 -3.33
CA LEU A 74 -2.59 8.07 -2.08
C LEU A 74 -3.92 8.13 -1.34
N TRP A 75 -3.88 7.87 -0.04
CA TRP A 75 -5.06 7.84 0.83
C TRP A 75 -4.82 8.68 2.06
N ASN A 76 -5.89 9.32 2.53
CA ASN A 76 -5.88 9.92 3.85
C ASN A 76 -5.92 8.80 4.90
N TRP A 77 -4.90 8.75 5.75
CA TRP A 77 -4.76 7.71 6.76
C TRP A 77 -5.92 7.71 7.78
N GLN A 78 -6.39 8.89 8.19
CA GLN A 78 -7.43 9.01 9.22
C GLN A 78 -8.84 8.74 8.69
N SER A 79 -9.16 9.19 7.48
CA SER A 79 -10.49 9.01 6.91
C SER A 79 -10.62 7.79 5.99
N ARG A 80 -9.49 7.17 5.61
CA ARG A 80 -9.40 6.08 4.62
C ARG A 80 -10.02 6.46 3.28
N LYS A 81 -10.03 7.76 2.96
CA LYS A 81 -10.53 8.27 1.67
C LYS A 81 -9.39 8.31 0.69
N TRP A 82 -9.67 7.87 -0.54
CA TRP A 82 -8.77 8.05 -1.66
C TRP A 82 -8.59 9.56 -1.90
N LEU A 83 -7.33 9.99 -2.01
CA LEU A 83 -6.96 11.37 -2.30
C LEU A 83 -6.78 11.54 -3.80
N VAL A 84 -5.81 10.81 -4.35
CA VAL A 84 -5.42 10.92 -5.76
C VAL A 84 -4.54 9.72 -6.12
N ASP A 85 -4.39 9.45 -7.41
CA ASP A 85 -3.31 8.62 -7.93
C ASP A 85 -2.04 9.46 -8.05
N LEU A 86 -0.90 8.95 -7.59
CA LEU A 86 0.37 9.69 -7.58
C LEU A 86 0.81 10.08 -9.01
N GLN A 87 0.46 9.24 -9.98
CA GLN A 87 0.79 9.38 -11.40
C GLN A 87 -0.01 8.38 -12.23
N GLU A 88 0.15 8.48 -13.56
CA GLU A 88 -0.33 7.47 -14.51
C GLU A 88 0.24 6.07 -14.22
N PRO A 89 -0.51 4.99 -14.53
CA PRO A 89 -0.09 3.61 -14.30
C PRO A 89 1.29 3.28 -14.89
N VAL A 90 2.15 2.64 -14.10
CA VAL A 90 3.54 2.31 -14.50
C VAL A 90 3.71 0.87 -15.03
N GLY A 91 2.61 0.24 -15.40
CA GLY A 91 2.57 -1.16 -15.85
C GLY A 91 2.60 -2.16 -14.69
N PHE A 92 3.04 -3.38 -14.98
CA PHE A 92 2.96 -4.48 -14.01
C PHE A 92 3.98 -4.32 -12.88
N ILE A 93 3.52 -4.19 -11.64
CA ILE A 93 4.41 -4.05 -10.49
C ILE A 93 4.98 -5.41 -10.08
N ARG A 94 6.30 -5.53 -10.18
CA ARG A 94 7.04 -6.71 -9.72
C ARG A 94 7.24 -6.67 -8.22
N ASN A 95 7.73 -5.54 -7.72
CA ASN A 95 8.04 -5.35 -6.31
C ASN A 95 7.91 -3.87 -5.94
N ALA A 96 7.56 -3.62 -4.69
CA ALA A 96 7.60 -2.29 -4.11
C ALA A 96 7.99 -2.36 -2.65
N ARG A 97 8.84 -1.41 -2.22
CA ARG A 97 9.37 -1.34 -0.87
C ARG A 97 9.42 0.10 -0.40
N THR A 98 9.08 0.28 0.86
CA THR A 98 9.21 1.56 1.56
C THR A 98 10.20 1.40 2.70
N GLY A 99 10.95 2.47 2.97
CA GLY A 99 11.97 2.47 4.01
C GLY A 99 12.88 3.69 3.89
N HIS A 100 13.41 4.15 5.02
CA HIS A 100 14.32 5.30 5.07
C HIS A 100 13.79 6.56 4.34
N GLY A 101 12.48 6.82 4.42
CA GLY A 101 11.85 7.96 3.76
C GLY A 101 11.73 7.83 2.23
N LYS A 102 11.97 6.64 1.67
CA LYS A 102 11.90 6.38 0.23
C LYS A 102 10.86 5.31 -0.10
N LEU A 103 10.35 5.37 -1.32
CA LEU A 103 9.55 4.35 -1.98
C LEU A 103 10.27 3.89 -3.24
N ALA A 104 10.68 2.63 -3.30
CA ALA A 104 11.27 2.02 -4.48
C ALA A 104 10.26 1.09 -5.15
N ILE A 105 10.12 1.22 -6.47
CA ILE A 105 9.18 0.46 -7.29
C ILE A 105 9.93 -0.18 -8.45
N LEU A 106 9.73 -1.49 -8.62
CA LEU A 106 10.15 -2.24 -9.78
C LEU A 106 8.92 -2.59 -10.59
N SER A 107 8.82 -2.06 -11.81
CA SER A 107 7.74 -2.36 -12.73
C SER A 107 8.23 -2.94 -14.05
N LYS A 108 7.33 -3.59 -14.76
CA LYS A 108 7.53 -4.07 -16.11
C LYS A 108 6.67 -3.21 -17.04
N GLY A 109 7.27 -2.65 -18.08
CA GLY A 109 6.54 -1.91 -19.10
C GLY A 109 5.50 -2.78 -19.81
N GLU A 110 4.59 -2.13 -20.53
CA GLU A 110 3.42 -2.77 -21.14
C GLU A 110 3.79 -3.86 -22.17
N SER A 111 4.88 -3.65 -22.94
CA SER A 111 5.42 -4.67 -23.85
C SER A 111 6.08 -5.86 -23.14
N GLY A 112 6.35 -5.74 -21.85
CA GLY A 112 7.03 -6.75 -21.07
C GLY A 112 8.53 -6.89 -21.38
N GLU A 113 9.13 -5.98 -22.14
CA GLU A 113 10.56 -6.04 -22.44
C GLU A 113 11.36 -5.12 -21.52
N THR A 114 10.76 -4.03 -21.08
CA THR A 114 11.40 -3.03 -20.23
C THR A 114 11.15 -3.30 -18.75
N HIS A 115 12.22 -3.26 -17.96
CA HIS A 115 12.16 -3.23 -16.51
C HIS A 115 12.48 -1.80 -16.07
N ASN A 116 11.56 -1.20 -15.32
CA ASN A 116 11.71 0.16 -14.83
C ASN A 116 11.93 0.14 -13.33
N VAL A 117 12.84 0.99 -12.87
CA VAL A 117 13.06 1.25 -11.45
C VAL A 117 12.73 2.71 -11.19
N GLN A 118 11.79 2.96 -10.28
CA GLN A 118 11.47 4.31 -9.82
C GLN A 118 11.72 4.40 -8.32
N VAL A 119 12.34 5.49 -7.89
CA VAL A 119 12.56 5.79 -6.47
C VAL A 119 11.99 7.16 -6.16
N TRP A 120 11.10 7.20 -5.19
CA TRP A 120 10.36 8.38 -4.76
C TRP A 120 10.74 8.76 -3.34
N ASP A 121 10.72 10.07 -3.06
CA ASP A 121 10.83 10.59 -1.70
C ASP A 121 9.45 10.66 -1.05
N LEU A 122 9.27 9.99 0.08
CA LEU A 122 7.99 9.93 0.78
C LEU A 122 7.58 11.28 1.36
N ASN A 123 8.53 12.13 1.78
CA ASN A 123 8.21 13.46 2.30
C ASN A 123 7.70 14.37 1.17
N LEU A 124 8.26 14.22 -0.03
CA LEU A 124 7.73 14.94 -1.21
C LEU A 124 6.34 14.42 -1.61
N ILE A 125 6.09 13.12 -1.50
CA ILE A 125 4.74 12.55 -1.69
C ILE A 125 3.76 13.13 -0.68
N GLU A 126 4.14 13.24 0.60
CA GLU A 126 3.30 13.84 1.64
C GLU A 126 2.98 15.30 1.33
N GLN A 127 3.99 16.09 0.96
CA GLN A 127 3.81 17.49 0.57
C GLN A 127 2.89 17.62 -0.65
N PHE A 128 3.05 16.76 -1.65
CA PHE A 128 2.18 16.74 -2.81
C PHE A 128 0.73 16.43 -2.41
N ALA A 129 0.53 15.35 -1.63
CA ALA A 129 -0.79 14.94 -1.16
C ALA A 129 -1.48 16.05 -0.34
N SER A 130 -0.74 16.79 0.48
CA SER A 130 -1.28 17.90 1.28
C SER A 130 -1.78 19.09 0.47
N ARG A 131 -1.34 19.23 -0.79
CA ARG A 131 -1.75 20.31 -1.70
C ARG A 131 -2.98 19.97 -2.54
N VAL A 132 -3.27 18.68 -2.67
CA VAL A 132 -4.37 18.15 -3.51
C VAL A 132 -5.53 17.59 -2.69
N ALA A 133 -5.35 17.47 -1.37
CA ALA A 133 -6.39 17.13 -0.39
C ALA A 133 -7.20 18.37 0.02
#